data_AF-A0A2M7GPE6-F1
#
_entry.id   AF-A0A2M7GPE6-F1
#
_cell.length_a   1.000
_cell.length_b   1.000
_cell.length_c   1.000
_cell.angle_alpha   90.00
_cell.angle_beta   90.00
_cell.angle_gamma   90.00
#
_symmetry.space_group_name_H-M   'P 1'
#
loop_
_entity.id
_entity.type
_entity.pdbx_description
1 polymer ?
#
loop_
_entity_poly.entity_id
_entity_poly.type
_entity_poly.pdbx_seq_one_letter_code
_entity_poly.pdbx_strand_id
1 'polypeptide(L)' 'MATDSEIYRAASLLIQEFGEMATIGAQVKADQMQDRAARSVWLRVARATQELLSESAPGRGALN' A
#
# COMPACT_ATOMS: atom_id res chain seq x y z
N MET A 1 -4.98 -3.26 -16.81
CA MET A 1 -4.03 -3.75 -15.80
C MET A 1 -3.43 -2.52 -15.16
N ALA A 2 -3.65 -2.27 -13.87
CA ALA A 2 -3.03 -1.12 -13.22
C ALA A 2 -1.51 -1.24 -13.33
N THR A 3 -0.88 -0.17 -13.78
CA THR A 3 0.57 -0.11 -13.95
C THR A 3 1.24 -0.03 -12.57
N ASP A 4 2.44 -0.59 -12.42
CA ASP A 4 3.15 -0.62 -11.13
C ASP A 4 3.33 0.80 -10.54
N SER A 5 3.56 1.79 -11.41
CA SER A 5 3.62 3.21 -11.03
C SER A 5 2.32 3.77 -10.45
N GLU A 6 1.15 3.29 -10.89
CA GLU A 6 -0.15 3.70 -10.34
C GLU A 6 -0.38 3.09 -8.95
N ILE A 7 0.11 1.87 -8.74
CA ILE A 7 0.05 1.17 -7.45
C ILE A 7 0.88 1.92 -6.41
N TYR A 8 2.13 2.25 -6.74
CA TYR A 8 2.99 3.04 -5.83
C TYR A 8 2.44 4.45 -5.62
N ARG A 9 1.89 5.11 -6.65
CA ARG A 9 1.28 6.43 -6.48
C ARG A 9 0.08 6.39 -5.54
N ALA A 10 -0.80 5.39 -5.68
CA ALA A 10 -1.93 5.21 -4.79
C ALA A 10 -1.47 4.88 -3.35
N ALA A 11 -0.46 4.04 -3.20
CA ALA A 11 0.15 3.73 -1.91
C ALA A 11 0.73 4.98 -1.24
N SER A 12 1.49 5.81 -1.96
CA SER A 12 2.02 7.07 -1.42
C SER A 12 0.91 8.05 -1.00
N LEU A 13 -0.17 8.16 -1.77
CA LEU A 13 -1.33 8.99 -1.38
C LEU A 13 -2.01 8.47 -0.12
N LEU A 14 -2.19 7.16 0.00
CA LEU A 14 -2.76 6.54 1.19
C LEU A 14 -1.88 6.78 2.42
N ILE A 15 -0.56 6.71 2.29
CA ILE A 15 0.38 7.02 3.38
C ILE A 15 0.26 8.49 3.80
N GLN A 16 0.14 9.41 2.84
CA GLN A 16 -0.02 10.83 3.16
C GLN A 16 -1.35 11.12 3.87
N GLU A 17 -2.43 10.44 3.48
CA GLU A 17 -3.78 10.68 4.01
C GLU A 17 -4.04 9.94 5.34
N PHE A 18 -3.54 8.71 5.47
CA PHE A 18 -3.87 7.80 6.59
C PHE A 18 -2.65 7.39 7.43
N GLY A 19 -1.43 7.78 7.06
CA GLY A 19 -0.20 7.44 7.78
C GLY A 19 0.01 5.92 7.89
N GLU A 20 0.30 5.44 9.08
CA GLU A 20 0.50 4.01 9.36
C GLU A 20 -0.77 3.15 9.15
N MET A 21 -1.96 3.76 9.19
CA MET A 21 -3.23 3.06 8.95
C MET A 21 -3.53 2.84 7.46
N ALA A 22 -2.72 3.42 6.57
CA ALA A 22 -2.88 3.31 5.12
C ALA A 22 -2.96 1.86 4.62
N THR A 23 -2.15 0.97 5.19
CA THR A 23 -2.12 -0.46 4.83
C THR A 23 -3.45 -1.14 5.16
N ILE A 24 -3.98 -0.88 6.36
CA ILE A 24 -5.24 -1.45 6.83
C ILE A 24 -6.40 -0.94 5.97
N GLY A 25 -6.44 0.36 5.67
CA GLY A 25 -7.46 0.95 4.80
C GLY A 25 -7.46 0.36 3.39
N ALA A 26 -6.28 0.10 2.82
CA ALA A 26 -6.14 -0.55 1.52
C ALA A 26 -6.62 -2.02 1.54
N GLN A 27 -6.31 -2.77 2.61
CA GLN A 27 -6.77 -4.15 2.78
C GLN A 27 -8.28 -4.22 2.96
N VAL A 28 -8.85 -3.36 3.80
CA VAL A 28 -10.31 -3.27 4.00
C VAL A 28 -11.02 -2.94 2.70
N LYS A 29 -10.50 -2.01 1.89
CA LYS A 29 -11.03 -1.75 0.55
C LYS A 29 -10.93 -2.96 -0.37
N ALA A 30 -9.83 -3.73 -0.30
CA ALA A 30 -9.68 -4.94 -1.09
C ALA A 30 -10.76 -5.98 -0.76
N ASP A 31 -11.08 -6.16 0.53
CA ASP A 31 -12.12 -7.11 0.97
C ASP A 31 -13.55 -6.64 0.66
N GLN A 32 -13.78 -5.33 0.55
CA GLN A 32 -15.06 -4.78 0.11
C GLN A 32 -15.29 -4.92 -1.40
N MET A 33 -14.25 -5.18 -2.19
CA MET A 33 -14.39 -5.34 -3.64
C MET A 33 -14.98 -6.72 -3.98
N GLN A 34 -16.15 -6.71 -4.61
CA GLN A 34 -16.76 -7.91 -5.19
C GLN A 34 -16.01 -8.40 -6.44
N ASP A 35 -15.36 -7.49 -7.17
CA ASP A 35 -14.59 -7.83 -8.36
C ASP A 35 -13.19 -8.35 -7.99
N ARG A 36 -12.85 -9.54 -8.51
CA ARG A 36 -11.58 -10.22 -8.20
C ARG A 36 -10.36 -9.48 -8.75
N ALA A 37 -10.50 -8.82 -9.91
CA ALA A 37 -9.41 -8.05 -10.50
C ALA A 37 -9.15 -6.76 -9.71
N ALA A 38 -10.22 -6.07 -9.31
CA ALA A 38 -10.14 -4.89 -8.45
C ALA A 38 -9.55 -5.23 -7.07
N ARG A 39 -9.99 -6.33 -6.45
CA ARG A 39 -9.41 -6.83 -5.20
C ARG A 39 -7.90 -7.08 -5.32
N SER A 40 -7.47 -7.68 -6.43
CA SER A 40 -6.05 -7.97 -6.68
C SER A 40 -5.21 -6.69 -6.81
N VAL A 41 -5.77 -5.62 -7.37
CA VAL A 41 -5.11 -4.31 -7.44
C VAL A 41 -4.97 -3.70 -6.04
N TRP A 42 -6.05 -3.71 -5.23
CA TRP A 42 -6.00 -3.17 -3.87
C TRP A 42 -5.05 -3.94 -2.95
N LEU A 43 -4.95 -5.27 -3.10
CA LEU A 43 -3.96 -6.06 -2.38
C LEU A 43 -2.52 -5.69 -2.76
N ARG A 44 -2.26 -5.39 -4.03
CA ARG A 44 -0.95 -4.88 -4.47
C ARG A 44 -0.66 -3.49 -3.90
N VAL A 45 -1.66 -2.61 -3.86
CA VAL A 45 -1.53 -1.28 -3.23
C VAL A 45 -1.20 -1.43 -1.75
N ALA A 46 -1.93 -2.28 -1.01
CA ALA A 46 -1.65 -2.54 0.40
C ALA A 46 -0.21 -3.03 0.63
N ARG A 47 0.28 -3.91 -0.26
CA ARG A 47 1.66 -4.41 -0.19
C ARG A 47 2.69 -3.31 -0.44
N ALA A 48 2.48 -2.48 -1.47
CA ALA A 48 3.35 -1.34 -1.77
C ALA A 48 3.33 -0.30 -0.63
N THR A 49 2.17 -0.06 -0.02
CA THR A 49 2.03 0.80 1.16
C THR A 49 2.88 0.29 2.33
N GLN A 50 2.79 -1.00 2.62
CA GLN A 50 3.58 -1.61 3.69
C GLN A 50 5.09 -1.56 3.42
N GLU A 51 5.49 -1.75 2.16
CA GLU A 51 6.89 -1.65 1.73
C GLU A 51 7.42 -0.22 1.90
N LEU A 52 6.70 0.78 1.40
CA LEU A 52 7.06 2.19 1.57
C LEU A 52 7.13 2.63 3.03
N LEU A 53 6.19 2.17 3.87
CA LEU A 53 6.21 2.43 5.31
C LEU A 53 7.39 1.72 5.99
N SER A 54 7.72 0.50 5.58
CA SER A 54 8.86 -0.24 6.12
C SER A 54 10.21 0.33 5.69
N GLU A 55 10.30 0.88 4.48
CA GLU A 55 11.48 1.62 3.99
C GLU A 55 11.60 2.99 4.67
N SER A 56 10.47 3.65 4.93
CA SER A 56 10.44 4.95 5.63
C SER A 56 10.64 4.82 7.13
N ALA A 57 10.41 3.65 7.72
CA ALA A 57 10.69 3.39 9.12
C ALA A 57 12.21 3.47 9.37
N PRO A 58 12.69 4.37 10.24
CA PRO A 58 14.11 4.49 10.57
C PRO A 58 14.52 3.31 11.45
N GLY A 59 14.73 2.15 10.83
CA GLY A 59 15.13 0.91 11.52
C GLY A 59 16.00 -0.01 10.67
N ARG A 60 16.11 0.23 9.36
CA ARG A 60 16.89 -0.62 8.44
C ARG A 60 18.23 -0.02 8.00
N GLY A 61 18.60 1.15 8.54
CA GLY A 61 19.85 1.86 8.21
C GLY A 61 20.92 1.87 9.32
N ALA A 62 20.66 1.32 10.50
CA ALA A 62 21.57 1.44 11.66
C ALA A 62 22.33 0.14 11.99
N LEU A 63 22.61 -0.69 10.98
CA LEU A 63 23.48 -1.86 11.11
C LEU A 63 24.44 -1.92 9.90
N ASN A 64 25.38 -0.98 9.83
CA ASN A 64 26.69 -1.17 9.21
C ASN A 64 27.68 -0.19 9.85
#